data_AF-A0A7X5N2Y7-F1
#
_entry.id   AF-A0A7X5N2Y7-F1
#
_cell.length_a   1.000
_cell.length_b   1.000
_cell.length_c   1.000
_cell.angle_alpha   90.00
_cell.angle_beta   90.00
_cell.angle_gamma   90.00
#
_symmetry.space_group_name_H-M   'P 1'
#
loop_
_entity.id
_entity.type
_entity.pdbx_description
1 polymer ?
#
loop_
_entity_poly.entity_id
_entity_poly.type
_entity_poly.pdbx_seq_one_letter_code
_entity_poly.pdbx_strand_id
1 'polypeptide(L)'
;LRYTPDPKPQAGYFFRSDHFSFAKRGVPALSYAAGQDWEVGGVAAGKAASDDYTAKRYHQQGDEWKPDWTFAGAARDLGVLYALGQQLADSRQWPNWSNDSEFRATRDASEAARK
;
A
#
# COMPACT_ATOMS: atom_id res chain seq x y z
N LEU A 1 13.60 -6.65 -1.07
CA LEU A 1 12.21 -6.24 -0.78
C LEU A 1 11.37 -7.50 -0.64
N ARG A 2 10.54 -7.59 0.39
CA ARG A 2 9.67 -8.74 0.65
C ARG A 2 8.22 -8.24 0.73
N TYR A 3 7.32 -8.94 0.04
CA TYR A 3 5.89 -8.74 0.22
C TYR A 3 5.42 -9.36 1.55
N THR A 4 4.66 -8.60 2.33
CA THR A 4 4.01 -9.09 3.55
C THR A 4 2.51 -8.78 3.43
N PRO A 5 1.62 -9.77 3.60
CA PRO A 5 0.18 -9.52 3.65
C PRO A 5 -0.19 -8.54 4.76
N ASP A 6 -1.36 -7.89 4.66
CA ASP A 6 -1.89 -7.06 5.74
C ASP A 6 -1.95 -7.87 7.04
N PRO A 7 -1.24 -7.48 8.11
CA PRO A 7 -1.25 -8.22 9.37
C PRO A 7 -2.54 -8.02 10.18
N LYS A 8 -3.40 -7.06 9.80
CA LYS A 8 -4.64 -6.70 10.49
C LYS A 8 -5.80 -6.53 9.50
N PRO A 9 -6.16 -7.55 8.68
CA PRO A 9 -7.19 -7.42 7.64
C PRO A 9 -8.57 -7.01 8.21
N GLN A 10 -8.87 -7.42 9.44
CA GLN A 10 -10.10 -7.03 10.16
C GLN A 10 -10.22 -5.52 10.42
N ALA A 11 -9.11 -4.77 10.36
CA ALA A 11 -9.15 -3.31 10.48
C ALA A 11 -9.61 -2.63 9.18
N GLY A 12 -9.66 -3.35 8.06
CA GLY A 12 -10.20 -2.88 6.79
C GLY A 12 -9.42 -1.69 6.21
N TYR A 13 -8.08 -1.67 6.34
CA TYR A 13 -7.25 -0.54 5.93
C TYR A 13 -7.39 -0.17 4.45
N PHE A 14 -7.53 -1.17 3.57
CA PHE A 14 -7.79 -0.94 2.14
C PHE A 14 -9.06 -0.11 1.89
N PHE A 15 -10.13 -0.34 2.67
CA PHE A 15 -11.44 0.27 2.44
C PHE A 15 -11.59 1.69 3.02
N ARG A 16 -10.55 2.26 3.62
CA ARG A 16 -10.62 3.54 4.37
C ARG A 16 -9.57 4.58 3.94
N SER A 17 -9.15 4.52 2.68
CA SER A 17 -8.24 5.50 2.07
C SER A 17 -8.74 5.89 0.67
N ASP A 18 -8.16 6.92 0.08
CA ASP A 18 -8.69 7.61 -1.11
C ASP A 18 -8.85 6.72 -2.34
N HIS A 19 -7.94 5.76 -2.50
CA HIS A 19 -7.97 4.80 -3.61
C HIS A 19 -9.26 3.96 -3.63
N PHE A 20 -9.94 3.79 -2.50
CA PHE A 20 -11.14 2.96 -2.41
C PHE A 20 -12.29 3.49 -3.29
N SER A 21 -12.46 4.81 -3.38
CA SER A 21 -13.50 5.40 -4.24
C SER A 21 -13.30 5.04 -5.71
N PHE A 22 -12.05 4.90 -6.15
CA PHE A 22 -11.70 4.43 -7.49
C PHE A 22 -11.88 2.92 -7.65
N ALA A 23 -11.47 2.14 -6.64
CA ALA A 23 -11.66 0.68 -6.62
C ALA A 23 -13.14 0.29 -6.72
N LYS A 24 -14.05 1.01 -6.03
CA LYS A 24 -15.51 0.82 -6.18
C LYS A 24 -16.01 0.97 -7.61
N ARG A 25 -15.31 1.74 -8.45
CA ARG A 25 -15.62 1.94 -9.88
C ARG A 25 -14.76 1.06 -10.79
N GLY A 26 -14.09 0.06 -10.24
CA GLY A 26 -13.30 -0.93 -10.96
C GLY A 26 -11.87 -0.51 -11.27
N VAL A 27 -11.44 0.72 -10.97
CA VAL A 27 -10.05 1.14 -11.25
C VAL A 27 -9.10 0.30 -10.38
N PRO A 28 -8.16 -0.48 -10.96
CA PRO A 28 -7.19 -1.24 -10.19
C PRO A 28 -6.38 -0.33 -9.27
N ALA A 29 -6.26 -0.71 -8.01
CA ALA A 29 -5.59 0.08 -7.00
C ALA A 29 -4.78 -0.78 -6.05
N LEU A 30 -3.71 -0.18 -5.52
CA LEU A 30 -2.87 -0.77 -4.49
C LEU A 30 -2.92 0.15 -3.27
N SER A 31 -3.05 -0.44 -2.09
CA SER A 31 -2.75 0.21 -0.82
C SER A 31 -1.50 -0.43 -0.26
N TYR A 32 -0.54 0.38 0.16
CA TYR A 32 0.72 -0.10 0.70
C TYR A 32 1.10 0.75 1.92
N ALA A 33 1.90 0.14 2.80
CA ALA A 33 2.54 0.79 3.92
C ALA A 33 3.90 0.13 4.14
N ALA A 34 4.76 0.76 4.94
CA ALA A 34 5.97 0.13 5.39
C ALA A 34 5.64 -1.19 6.13
N GLY A 35 6.26 -2.28 5.70
CA GLY A 35 6.10 -3.59 6.36
C GLY A 35 6.70 -3.62 7.77
N GLN A 36 6.35 -4.66 8.54
CA GLN A 36 6.87 -4.86 9.91
C GLN A 36 8.14 -5.73 9.95
N ASP A 37 8.54 -6.36 8.86
CA ASP A 37 9.76 -7.16 8.78
C ASP A 37 10.98 -6.24 8.53
N TRP A 38 11.52 -5.67 9.61
CA TRP A 38 12.62 -4.72 9.54
C TRP A 38 13.96 -5.42 9.32
N GLU A 39 14.86 -4.78 8.56
CA GLU A 39 16.21 -5.28 8.30
C GLU A 39 17.02 -5.47 9.59
N VAL A 40 16.84 -4.57 10.55
CA VAL A 40 17.42 -4.67 11.90
C VAL A 40 16.30 -4.99 12.89
N GLY A 41 16.45 -6.11 13.61
CA GLY A 41 15.50 -6.55 14.63
C GLY A 41 14.28 -7.33 14.12
N GLY A 42 14.10 -7.47 12.80
CA GLY A 42 13.08 -8.31 12.18
C GLY A 42 11.65 -7.90 12.53
N VAL A 43 10.73 -8.85 12.35
CA VAL A 43 9.29 -8.70 12.64
C VAL A 43 9.03 -8.23 14.08
N ALA A 44 9.82 -8.70 15.06
CA ALA A 44 9.63 -8.34 16.46
C ALA A 44 9.82 -6.84 16.69
N ALA A 45 10.89 -6.25 16.17
CA ALA A 45 11.17 -4.83 16.29
C ALA A 45 10.14 -3.98 15.52
N GLY A 46 9.83 -4.35 14.27
CA GLY A 46 8.88 -3.57 13.46
C GLY A 46 7.45 -3.65 13.99
N LYS A 47 7.01 -4.79 14.53
CA LYS A 47 5.71 -4.89 15.21
C LYS A 47 5.67 -4.02 16.46
N ALA A 48 6.71 -4.06 17.30
CA ALA A 48 6.77 -3.22 18.50
C ALA A 48 6.71 -1.73 18.15
N ALA A 49 7.44 -1.30 17.12
CA ALA A 49 7.39 0.09 16.64
C ALA A 49 6.02 0.47 16.07
N SER A 50 5.40 -0.41 15.29
CA SER A 50 4.05 -0.20 14.72
C SER A 50 2.99 -0.08 15.82
N ASP A 51 3.01 -0.97 16.82
CA ASP A 51 2.05 -0.93 17.93
C ASP A 51 2.27 0.31 18.81
N ASP A 52 3.52 0.72 19.08
CA ASP A 52 3.83 1.94 19.82
C ASP A 52 3.35 3.20 19.08
N TYR A 53 3.56 3.26 17.76
CA TYR A 53 3.04 4.34 16.92
C TYR A 53 1.51 4.39 16.95
N THR A 54 0.82 3.27 16.71
CA THR A 54 -0.65 3.23 16.72
C THR A 54 -1.23 3.60 18.09
N ALA A 55 -0.62 3.15 19.19
CA ALA A 55 -1.15 3.39 20.53
C ALA A 55 -0.91 4.83 21.04
N LYS A 56 0.20 5.48 20.62
CA LYS A 56 0.66 6.73 21.25
C LYS A 56 0.77 7.92 20.32
N ARG A 57 0.87 7.71 19.00
CA ARG A 57 1.23 8.76 18.04
C ARG A 57 0.21 8.96 16.93
N TYR A 58 -0.38 7.90 16.39
CA TYR A 58 -1.33 8.00 15.28
C TYR A 58 -2.50 8.96 15.58
N HIS A 59 -2.66 10.00 14.77
CA HIS A 59 -3.64 11.09 14.97
C HIS A 59 -3.48 11.86 16.31
N GLN A 60 -2.27 11.88 16.87
CA GLN A 60 -1.93 12.59 18.10
C GLN A 60 -0.75 13.54 17.86
N GLN A 61 -0.38 14.36 18.86
CA GLN A 61 0.71 15.33 18.72
C GLN A 61 2.08 14.66 18.47
N GLY A 62 2.22 13.39 18.84
CA GLY A 62 3.45 12.62 18.61
C GLY A 62 3.67 12.18 17.16
N ASP A 63 2.71 12.41 16.25
CA ASP A 63 2.83 12.14 14.82
C ASP A 63 3.67 13.23 14.12
N GLU A 64 4.94 13.30 14.49
CA GLU A 64 5.86 14.34 14.03
C GLU A 64 7.14 13.73 13.47
N TRP A 65 7.78 14.48 12.57
CA TRP A 65 9.10 14.14 12.05
C TRP A 65 10.13 14.01 13.17
N LYS A 66 11.08 13.10 13.01
CA LYS A 66 12.23 12.95 13.92
C LYS A 66 13.56 12.99 13.15
N PRO A 67 14.59 13.65 13.72
CA PRO A 67 15.90 13.79 13.08
C PRO A 67 16.67 12.48 12.92
N ASP A 68 16.31 11.44 13.65
CA ASP A 68 16.95 10.12 13.61
C ASP A 68 16.33 9.19 12.54
N TRP A 69 15.33 9.65 11.78
CA TRP A 69 14.77 8.87 10.68
C TRP A 69 15.77 8.72 9.54
N THR A 70 16.07 7.48 9.17
CA THR A 70 17.05 7.17 8.11
C THR A 70 16.47 7.26 6.69
N PHE A 71 15.13 7.25 6.56
CA PHE A 71 14.40 7.21 5.29
C PHE A 71 14.77 6.07 4.32
N ALA A 72 15.60 5.11 4.72
CA ALA A 72 16.05 4.04 3.86
C ALA A 72 14.89 3.15 3.36
N GLY A 73 13.88 2.91 4.21
CA GLY A 73 12.65 2.22 3.82
C GLY A 73 11.85 3.01 2.79
N ALA A 74 11.59 4.28 3.07
CA ALA A 74 10.86 5.17 2.16
C ALA A 74 11.54 5.30 0.78
N ALA A 75 12.87 5.38 0.74
CA ALA A 75 13.62 5.41 -0.52
C ALA A 75 13.44 4.12 -1.35
N ARG A 76 13.38 2.95 -0.68
CA ARG A 76 13.10 1.67 -1.34
C ARG A 76 11.66 1.60 -1.86
N ASP A 77 10.69 2.06 -1.07
CA ASP A 77 9.28 2.11 -1.46
C ASP A 77 9.07 3.03 -2.67
N LEU A 78 9.70 4.20 -2.67
CA LEU A 78 9.69 5.13 -3.80
C LEU A 78 10.26 4.49 -5.07
N GLY A 79 11.32 3.68 -4.97
CA GLY A 79 11.86 2.94 -6.11
C GLY A 79 10.85 1.98 -6.74
N VAL A 80 10.06 1.27 -5.92
CA VAL A 80 9.01 0.36 -6.40
C VAL A 80 7.89 1.14 -7.08
N LEU A 81 7.39 2.21 -6.45
CA LEU A 81 6.32 3.03 -7.00
C LEU A 81 6.72 3.73 -8.29
N TYR A 82 7.96 4.22 -8.35
CA TYR A 82 8.51 4.82 -9.55
C TYR A 82 8.58 3.80 -10.68
N ALA A 83 9.14 2.62 -10.43
CA ALA A 83 9.22 1.56 -11.44
C ALA A 83 7.83 1.12 -11.94
N LEU A 84 6.86 0.96 -11.03
CA LEU A 84 5.47 0.66 -11.39
C LEU A 84 4.86 1.77 -12.26
N GLY A 85 4.97 3.02 -11.81
CA GLY A 85 4.43 4.17 -12.52
C GLY A 85 5.04 4.32 -13.92
N GLN A 86 6.36 4.16 -14.03
CA GLN A 86 7.08 4.19 -15.30
C GLN A 86 6.62 3.06 -16.24
N GLN A 87 6.54 1.82 -15.76
CA GLN A 87 6.08 0.69 -16.58
C GLN A 87 4.64 0.88 -17.08
N LEU A 88 3.76 1.44 -16.26
CA LEU A 88 2.38 1.73 -16.67
C LEU A 88 2.32 2.86 -17.68
N ALA A 89 3.05 3.97 -17.44
CA ALA A 89 3.09 5.12 -18.33
C ALA A 89 3.69 4.79 -19.70
N ASP A 90 4.73 3.95 -19.73
CA ASP A 90 5.47 3.57 -20.94
C ASP A 90 4.89 2.33 -21.64
N SER A 91 3.70 1.86 -21.25
CA SER A 91 3.05 0.70 -21.86
C SER A 91 1.64 0.99 -22.37
N ARG A 92 1.05 -0.03 -22.99
CA ARG A 92 -0.39 -0.09 -23.31
C ARG A 92 -1.12 -1.07 -22.40
N GLN A 93 -0.47 -1.50 -21.32
CA GLN A 93 -1.06 -2.46 -20.41
C GLN A 93 -2.19 -1.78 -19.64
N TRP A 94 -3.32 -2.47 -19.57
CA TRP A 94 -4.43 -2.11 -18.72
C TRP A 94 -4.45 -3.09 -17.56
N PRO A 95 -3.96 -2.69 -16.36
CA PRO A 95 -3.99 -3.58 -15.22
C PRO A 95 -5.41 -4.06 -14.92
N ASN A 96 -5.46 -5.20 -14.25
CA ASN A 96 -6.69 -5.77 -13.75
C ASN A 96 -6.51 -6.20 -12.29
N TRP A 97 -7.62 -6.49 -11.64
CA TRP A 97 -7.65 -7.09 -10.31
C TRP A 97 -7.33 -8.58 -10.36
N SER A 98 -6.87 -9.12 -9.22
CA SER A 98 -6.81 -10.57 -9.00
C SER A 98 -8.17 -11.23 -9.24
N ASN A 99 -8.17 -12.49 -9.67
CA ASN A 99 -9.39 -13.20 -10.07
C ASN A 99 -10.44 -13.31 -8.94
N ASP A 100 -9.98 -13.31 -7.69
CA ASP A 100 -10.76 -13.41 -6.46
C ASP A 100 -11.18 -12.05 -5.88
N SER A 101 -10.77 -10.94 -6.48
CA SER A 101 -11.14 -9.61 -6.00
C SER A 101 -12.59 -9.27 -6.31
N GLU A 102 -13.28 -8.72 -5.31
CA GLU A 102 -14.64 -8.20 -5.41
C GLU A 102 -14.80 -7.05 -6.40
N PHE A 103 -13.70 -6.36 -6.77
CA PHE A 103 -13.72 -5.24 -7.72
C PHE A 103 -13.53 -5.66 -9.18
N ARG A 104 -13.15 -6.92 -9.42
CA ARG A 104 -12.82 -7.42 -10.76
C ARG A 104 -14.00 -7.36 -11.72
N ALA A 105 -15.18 -7.80 -11.29
CA ALA A 105 -16.37 -7.80 -12.13
C ALA A 105 -16.69 -6.39 -12.67
N THR A 106 -16.59 -5.37 -11.82
CA THR A 106 -16.79 -3.96 -12.23
C THR A 106 -15.72 -3.49 -13.21
N ARG A 107 -14.46 -3.90 -13.01
CA ARG A 107 -13.36 -3.58 -13.93
C ARG A 107 -13.57 -4.22 -15.30
N ASP A 108 -13.96 -5.48 -15.34
CA ASP A 108 -14.17 -6.26 -16.56
C ASP A 108 -15.36 -5.73 -17.37
N ALA A 109 -16.41 -5.21 -16.72
CA ALA A 109 -17.53 -4.54 -17.40
C ALA A 109 -17.10 -3.32 -18.24
N SER A 110 -15.93 -2.73 -17.96
CA SER A 110 -15.37 -1.60 -18.73
C SER A 110 -14.31 -2.01 -19.76
N GLU A 111 -14.07 -3.31 -19.97
CA GLU A 111 -13.00 -3.81 -20.83
C GLU A 111 -13.08 -3.27 -22.26
N ALA A 112 -14.26 -3.32 -22.88
CA ALA A 112 -14.47 -2.84 -24.24
C ALA A 112 -14.29 -1.32 -24.43
N ALA A 113 -14.24 -0.54 -23.34
CA ALA A 113 -14.05 0.91 -23.40
C ALA A 113 -12.57 1.34 -23.34
N ARG A 114 -11.65 0.40 -23.07
CA ARG A 114 -10.21 0.65 -22.99
C ARG A 114 -9.67 0.96 -24.39
N LYS A 115 -8.76 1.92 -24.49
CA LYS A 115 -8.12 2.38 -25.73
C LYS A 115 -6.60 2.33 -25.62
#